data_AF-A0A829CTF8-F1
#
_entry.id   AF-A0A829CTF8-F1
#
_cell.length_a   1.000
_cell.length_b   1.000
_cell.length_c   1.000
_cell.angle_alpha   90.00
_cell.angle_beta   90.00
_cell.angle_gamma   90.00
#
_symmetry.space_group_name_H-M   'P 1'
#
loop_
_entity.id
_entity.type
_entity.pdbx_description
1 polymer ?
#
loop_
_entity_poly.entity_id
_entity_poly.type
_entity_poly.pdbx_seq_one_letter_code
_entity_poly.pdbx_strand_id
1 'polypeptide(L)'
;MNNLNHLIPVLAGFLHLFFGIYVFSLKPRQKLQTLFLFMNICMALWLCMQGLRGLFPLEYRNFGLNITFLPMSIATFIYYLLCKKMENPDQKISIWIQGAGLIGFLYFTWASLNQKMVVLGDPDTFVFDFSLNYHLIITFSAFWVVLSAWTILKRMLVKRGNDKVRLFFILLGSMFAYPITLVFIYFLPFLGIYKAYLSSLGLSIGSICWAVAILHYDAFKIKAGLIQGQRVSFINRLASKPFLTLMGKLDPMRFIQKSSKEKEELTKQILIQDFYLAENTGEISVDERAKILSRRFGKYFK
;
A
#
# COMPACT_ATOMS: atom_id res chain seq x y z
N MET A 1 15.72 -4.47 -29.48
CA MET A 1 14.68 -4.79 -28.47
C MET A 1 14.44 -3.56 -27.62
N ASN A 2 13.18 -3.14 -27.42
CA ASN A 2 12.87 -1.94 -26.64
C ASN A 2 13.22 -2.16 -25.16
N ASN A 3 14.26 -1.48 -24.66
CA ASN A 3 14.72 -1.52 -23.26
C ASN A 3 13.59 -1.29 -22.23
N LEU A 4 12.50 -0.63 -22.63
CA LEU A 4 11.34 -0.34 -21.79
C LEU A 4 10.61 -1.60 -21.30
N ASN A 5 10.54 -2.67 -22.09
CA ASN A 5 9.83 -3.90 -21.71
C ASN A 5 10.48 -4.60 -20.50
N HIS A 6 11.80 -4.43 -20.34
CA HIS A 6 12.56 -4.97 -19.22
C HIS A 6 12.63 -3.96 -18.07
N LEU A 7 12.93 -2.70 -18.38
CA LEU A 7 13.24 -1.67 -17.40
C LEU A 7 12.03 -1.33 -16.53
N ILE A 8 10.86 -1.06 -17.12
CA ILE A 8 9.68 -0.59 -16.40
C ILE A 8 9.24 -1.58 -15.31
N PRO A 9 9.00 -2.87 -15.61
CA PRO A 9 8.56 -3.81 -14.58
C PRO A 9 9.65 -4.08 -13.53
N VAL A 10 10.94 -4.12 -13.91
CA VAL A 10 12.04 -4.30 -12.93
C VAL A 10 12.12 -3.12 -11.96
N LEU A 11 12.02 -1.88 -12.45
CA LEU A 11 11.99 -0.68 -11.60
C LEU A 11 10.77 -0.69 -10.67
N ALA A 12 9.60 -1.08 -11.17
CA ALA A 12 8.41 -1.25 -10.34
C ALA A 12 8.61 -2.35 -9.29
N GLY A 13 9.28 -3.45 -9.62
CA GLY A 13 9.64 -4.51 -8.68
C GLY A 13 10.53 -3.99 -7.53
N PHE A 14 11.55 -3.20 -7.85
CA PHE A 14 12.37 -2.53 -6.84
C PHE A 14 11.60 -1.52 -6.00
N LEU A 15 10.65 -0.79 -6.60
CA LEU A 15 9.76 0.12 -5.88
C LEU A 15 8.92 -0.65 -4.85
N HIS A 16 8.36 -1.80 -5.21
CA HIS A 16 7.63 -2.67 -4.29
C HIS A 16 8.53 -3.16 -3.14
N LEU A 17 9.74 -3.66 -3.44
CA LEU A 17 10.70 -4.05 -2.40
C LEU A 17 11.03 -2.90 -1.46
N PHE A 18 11.30 -1.72 -2.02
CA PHE A 18 11.61 -0.52 -1.24
C PHE A 18 10.48 -0.22 -0.25
N PHE A 19 9.23 -0.13 -0.71
CA PHE A 19 8.10 0.15 0.20
C PHE A 19 7.86 -0.97 1.21
N GLY A 20 7.94 -2.23 0.79
CA GLY A 20 7.79 -3.38 1.68
C GLY A 20 8.81 -3.37 2.82
N ILE A 21 10.10 -3.22 2.49
CA ILE A 21 11.21 -3.18 3.44
C ILE A 21 11.12 -1.92 4.31
N TYR A 22 10.87 -0.76 3.71
CA TYR A 22 10.77 0.50 4.43
C TYR A 22 9.67 0.44 5.50
N VAL A 23 8.46 0.01 5.13
CA VAL A 23 7.32 -0.09 6.07
C VAL A 23 7.60 -1.09 7.19
N PHE A 24 8.26 -2.20 6.89
CA PHE A 24 8.61 -3.24 7.86
C PHE A 24 9.77 -2.84 8.80
N SER A 25 10.66 -1.95 8.35
CA SER A 25 11.80 -1.48 9.16
C SER A 25 11.36 -0.61 10.35
N LEU A 26 10.17 0.00 10.28
CA LEU A 26 9.66 0.91 11.30
C LEU A 26 9.11 0.15 12.52
N LYS A 27 9.56 0.57 13.71
CA LYS A 27 9.13 0.00 15.00
C LYS A 27 8.03 0.86 15.64
N PRO A 28 7.13 0.25 16.45
CA PRO A 28 6.99 -1.19 16.72
C PRO A 28 6.39 -1.94 15.54
N ARG A 29 6.82 -3.19 15.34
CA ARG A 29 6.37 -4.02 14.21
C ARG A 29 4.95 -4.53 14.42
N GLN A 30 4.08 -4.31 13.44
CA GLN A 30 2.70 -4.78 13.44
C GLN A 30 2.50 -5.92 12.43
N LYS A 31 1.56 -6.83 12.71
CA LYS A 31 1.19 -7.93 11.78
C LYS A 31 0.86 -7.43 10.36
N LEU A 32 0.26 -6.24 10.24
CA LEU A 32 -0.04 -5.61 8.95
C LEU A 32 1.21 -5.29 8.14
N GLN A 33 2.28 -4.84 8.79
CA GLN A 33 3.54 -4.53 8.09
C GLN A 33 4.21 -5.80 7.58
N THR A 34 4.12 -6.91 8.32
CA THR A 34 4.61 -8.22 7.88
C THR A 34 3.85 -8.73 6.66
N LEU A 35 2.51 -8.68 6.69
CA LEU A 35 1.68 -9.05 5.53
C LEU A 35 1.98 -8.17 4.31
N PHE A 36 2.18 -6.86 4.54
CA PHE A 36 2.54 -5.93 3.48
C PHE A 36 3.91 -6.23 2.88
N LEU A 37 4.90 -6.57 3.71
CA LEU A 37 6.22 -6.99 3.23
C LEU A 37 6.09 -8.22 2.33
N PHE A 38 5.42 -9.28 2.79
CA PHE A 38 5.26 -10.50 2.00
C PHE A 38 4.51 -10.24 0.68
N MET A 39 3.45 -9.44 0.71
CA MET A 39 2.75 -9.02 -0.50
C MET A 39 3.69 -8.31 -1.48
N ASN A 40 4.51 -7.37 -1.00
CA ASN A 40 5.46 -6.64 -1.85
C ASN A 40 6.60 -7.50 -2.36
N ILE A 41 7.08 -8.50 -1.59
CA ILE A 41 8.05 -9.48 -2.07
C ILE A 41 7.45 -10.27 -3.24
N CYS A 42 6.21 -10.76 -3.10
CA CYS A 42 5.53 -11.47 -4.18
C CYS A 42 5.32 -10.59 -5.42
N MET A 43 4.87 -9.34 -5.25
CA MET A 43 4.71 -8.39 -6.36
C MET A 43 6.05 -8.09 -7.05
N ALA A 44 7.12 -7.89 -6.27
CA ALA A 44 8.44 -7.66 -6.81
C ALA A 44 8.98 -8.86 -7.58
N LEU A 45 8.83 -10.07 -7.04
CA LEU A 45 9.20 -11.30 -7.74
C LEU A 45 8.46 -11.42 -9.07
N TRP A 46 7.14 -11.20 -9.05
CA TRP A 46 6.34 -11.25 -10.27
C TRP A 46 6.83 -10.24 -11.33
N LEU A 47 7.00 -8.98 -10.95
CA LEU A 47 7.41 -7.90 -11.85
C LEU A 47 8.84 -8.11 -12.37
N CYS A 48 9.77 -8.53 -11.52
CA CYS A 48 11.14 -8.86 -11.94
C CYS A 48 11.15 -10.06 -12.89
N MET A 49 10.41 -11.13 -12.59
CA MET A 49 10.29 -12.28 -13.50
C MET A 49 9.68 -11.89 -14.84
N GLN A 50 8.66 -11.03 -14.82
CA GLN A 50 8.04 -10.51 -16.04
C GLN A 50 9.01 -9.65 -16.87
N GLY A 51 9.85 -8.84 -16.22
CA GLY A 51 10.86 -8.02 -16.90
C GLY A 51 12.07 -8.82 -17.37
N LEU A 52 12.49 -9.86 -16.64
CA LEU A 52 13.73 -10.59 -16.90
C LEU A 52 13.52 -11.89 -17.71
N ARG A 53 12.29 -12.36 -17.91
CA ARG A 53 12.00 -13.60 -18.66
C ARG A 53 12.57 -13.62 -20.09
N GLY A 54 12.78 -12.47 -20.72
CA GLY A 54 13.40 -12.37 -22.04
C GLY A 54 14.90 -12.70 -22.06
N LEU A 55 15.55 -12.71 -20.88
CA LEU A 55 16.95 -13.11 -20.73
C LEU A 55 17.14 -14.63 -20.72
N PHE A 56 16.05 -15.40 -20.58
CA PHE A 56 16.14 -16.85 -20.69
C PHE A 56 16.48 -17.27 -22.14
N PRO A 57 17.28 -18.35 -22.30
CA PRO A 57 17.43 -19.01 -23.59
C PRO A 57 16.05 -19.36 -24.16
N LEU A 58 15.93 -19.36 -25.49
CA LEU A 58 14.65 -19.55 -26.20
C LEU A 58 13.86 -20.76 -25.68
N GLU A 59 14.54 -21.88 -25.44
CA GLU A 59 14.00 -23.14 -24.92
C GLU A 59 13.30 -22.99 -23.55
N TYR A 60 13.77 -22.05 -22.71
CA TYR A 60 13.25 -21.82 -21.37
C TYR A 60 12.28 -20.64 -21.27
N ARG A 61 12.02 -19.91 -22.37
CA ARG A 61 11.13 -18.73 -22.32
C ARG A 61 9.68 -19.08 -22.02
N ASN A 62 9.19 -20.24 -22.49
CA ASN A 62 7.85 -20.71 -22.15
C ASN A 62 7.73 -21.03 -20.65
N PHE A 63 8.74 -21.70 -20.09
CA PHE A 63 8.84 -21.92 -18.65
C PHE A 63 8.89 -20.60 -17.89
N GLY A 64 9.75 -19.67 -18.33
CA GLY A 64 9.87 -18.32 -17.77
C GLY A 64 8.54 -17.56 -17.75
N LEU A 65 7.75 -17.65 -18.81
CA LEU A 65 6.40 -17.08 -18.87
C LEU A 65 5.46 -17.74 -17.86
N ASN A 66 5.41 -19.08 -17.85
CA ASN A 66 4.51 -19.85 -16.99
C ASN A 66 4.79 -19.63 -15.49
N ILE A 67 6.06 -19.53 -15.08
CA ILE A 67 6.40 -19.33 -13.66
C ILE A 67 6.03 -17.92 -13.16
N THR A 68 5.85 -16.93 -14.06
CA THR A 68 5.47 -15.56 -13.67
C THR A 68 4.10 -15.47 -12.98
N PHE A 69 3.23 -16.45 -13.17
CA PHE A 69 1.89 -16.44 -12.58
C PHE A 69 1.88 -16.77 -11.07
N LEU A 70 2.91 -17.47 -10.57
CA LEU A 70 2.94 -17.90 -9.17
C LEU A 70 2.97 -16.74 -8.19
N PRO A 71 3.92 -15.79 -8.26
CA PRO A 71 3.99 -14.76 -7.24
C PRO A 71 2.78 -13.82 -7.30
N MET A 72 2.17 -13.65 -8.48
CA MET A 72 0.92 -12.88 -8.66
C MET A 72 -0.25 -13.48 -7.86
N SER A 73 -0.49 -14.79 -8.00
CA SER A 73 -1.60 -15.47 -7.29
C SER A 73 -1.43 -15.39 -5.77
N ILE A 74 -0.21 -15.61 -5.27
CA ILE A 74 0.10 -15.49 -3.84
C ILE A 74 -0.13 -14.04 -3.36
N ALA A 75 0.34 -13.05 -4.12
CA ALA A 75 0.22 -11.65 -3.75
C ALA A 75 -1.24 -11.21 -3.59
N THR A 76 -2.15 -11.65 -4.48
CA THR A 76 -3.57 -11.32 -4.41
C THR A 76 -4.27 -11.94 -3.18
N PHE A 77 -3.87 -13.16 -2.80
CA PHE A 77 -4.35 -13.79 -1.58
C PHE A 77 -3.81 -13.08 -0.33
N ILE A 78 -2.51 -12.76 -0.27
CA ILE A 78 -1.93 -11.99 0.85
C ILE A 78 -2.60 -10.62 0.97
N TYR A 79 -2.89 -9.96 -0.15
CA TYR A 79 -3.63 -8.69 -0.17
C TYR A 79 -5.00 -8.81 0.50
N TYR A 80 -5.71 -9.91 0.26
CA TYR A 80 -6.96 -10.20 0.97
C TYR A 80 -6.76 -10.41 2.47
N LEU A 81 -5.74 -11.17 2.89
CA LEU A 81 -5.43 -11.34 4.31
C LEU A 81 -5.10 -10.00 4.99
N LEU A 82 -4.37 -9.13 4.29
CA LEU A 82 -4.06 -7.77 4.73
C LEU A 82 -5.34 -6.95 4.93
N CYS A 83 -6.23 -6.95 3.94
CA CYS A 83 -7.51 -6.23 4.02
C CYS A 83 -8.39 -6.75 5.16
N LYS A 84 -8.44 -8.07 5.36
CA LYS A 84 -9.16 -8.68 6.50
C LYS A 84 -8.59 -8.27 7.85
N LYS A 85 -7.25 -8.19 7.97
CA LYS A 85 -6.60 -7.70 9.19
C LYS A 85 -6.79 -6.20 9.41
N MET A 86 -6.95 -5.41 8.35
CA MET A 86 -7.32 -4.01 8.48
C MET A 86 -8.81 -3.83 8.89
N GLU A 87 -9.68 -4.75 8.47
CA GLU A 87 -11.08 -4.76 8.89
C GLU A 87 -11.21 -5.04 10.40
N ASN A 88 -10.60 -6.14 10.86
CA ASN A 88 -10.59 -6.59 12.25
C ASN A 88 -9.23 -7.21 12.63
N PRO A 89 -8.37 -6.49 13.37
CA PRO A 89 -7.03 -6.95 13.73
C PRO A 89 -7.00 -8.27 14.53
N ASP A 90 -7.96 -8.42 15.46
CA ASP A 90 -8.00 -9.52 16.43
C ASP A 90 -8.68 -10.78 15.87
N GLN A 91 -9.48 -10.62 14.81
CA GLN A 91 -10.21 -11.73 14.22
C GLN A 91 -9.24 -12.72 13.56
N LYS A 92 -9.34 -14.00 13.94
CA LYS A 92 -8.61 -15.08 13.27
C LYS A 92 -9.18 -15.28 11.86
N ILE A 93 -8.30 -15.57 10.91
CA ILE A 93 -8.69 -15.86 9.53
C ILE A 93 -9.22 -17.29 9.52
N SER A 94 -10.42 -17.49 8.96
CA SER A 94 -11.07 -18.80 8.88
C SER A 94 -10.15 -19.85 8.24
N ILE A 95 -10.16 -21.07 8.78
CA ILE A 95 -9.37 -22.19 8.24
C ILE A 95 -9.79 -22.54 6.82
N TRP A 96 -11.07 -22.36 6.47
CA TRP A 96 -11.60 -22.58 5.13
C TRP A 96 -11.00 -21.64 4.09
N ILE A 97 -10.79 -20.37 4.47
CA ILE A 97 -10.13 -19.37 3.61
C ILE A 97 -8.67 -19.76 3.37
N GLN A 98 -7.98 -20.19 4.43
CA GLN A 98 -6.58 -20.62 4.34
C GLN A 98 -6.46 -21.89 3.48
N GLY A 99 -7.36 -22.85 3.67
CA GLY A 99 -7.45 -24.07 2.86
C GLY A 99 -7.70 -23.76 1.39
N ALA A 100 -8.65 -22.87 1.08
CA ALA A 100 -8.92 -22.45 -0.31
C ALA A 100 -7.70 -21.77 -0.95
N GLY A 101 -7.01 -20.90 -0.21
CA GLY A 101 -5.77 -20.27 -0.67
C GLY A 101 -4.66 -21.30 -0.93
N LEU A 102 -4.49 -22.27 -0.03
CA LEU A 102 -3.49 -23.34 -0.16
C LEU A 102 -3.78 -24.25 -1.35
N ILE A 103 -5.01 -24.72 -1.51
CA ILE A 103 -5.41 -25.58 -2.63
C ILE A 103 -5.18 -24.86 -3.96
N GLY A 104 -5.62 -23.60 -4.06
CA GLY A 104 -5.39 -22.78 -5.26
C GLY A 104 -3.89 -22.64 -5.55
N PHE A 105 -3.08 -22.34 -4.53
CA PHE A 105 -1.63 -22.22 -4.69
C PHE A 105 -0.97 -23.53 -5.15
N LEU A 106 -1.32 -24.67 -4.55
CA LEU A 106 -0.78 -25.98 -4.95
C LEU A 106 -1.13 -26.30 -6.41
N TYR A 107 -2.38 -26.04 -6.81
CA TYR A 107 -2.82 -26.25 -8.18
C TYR A 107 -2.07 -25.35 -9.18
N PHE A 108 -1.96 -24.05 -8.91
CA PHE A 108 -1.23 -23.14 -9.82
C PHE A 108 0.26 -23.42 -9.85
N THR A 109 0.85 -23.87 -8.74
CA THR A 109 2.24 -24.34 -8.69
C THR A 109 2.44 -25.52 -9.62
N TRP A 110 1.59 -26.54 -9.52
CA TRP A 110 1.62 -27.68 -10.43
C TRP A 110 1.46 -27.24 -11.89
N ALA A 111 0.46 -26.40 -12.20
CA ALA A 111 0.20 -25.95 -13.56
C ALA A 111 1.36 -25.13 -14.14
N SER A 112 2.00 -24.26 -13.34
CA SER A 112 3.12 -23.43 -13.77
C SER A 112 4.39 -24.24 -14.01
N LEU A 113 4.72 -25.17 -13.11
CA LEU A 113 5.91 -26.02 -13.24
C LEU A 113 5.79 -26.99 -14.43
N ASN A 114 4.58 -27.45 -14.73
CA ASN A 114 4.30 -28.29 -15.91
C ASN A 114 4.06 -27.46 -17.19
N GLN A 115 4.25 -26.14 -17.16
CA GLN A 115 4.08 -25.24 -18.30
C GLN A 115 2.68 -25.28 -18.95
N LYS A 116 1.64 -25.49 -18.12
CA LYS A 116 0.25 -25.60 -18.55
C LYS A 116 -0.55 -24.31 -18.37
N MET A 117 0.06 -23.21 -17.90
CA MET A 117 -0.63 -21.93 -17.70
C MET A 117 -0.95 -21.27 -19.03
N VAL A 118 0.01 -21.21 -19.94
CA VAL A 118 -0.14 -20.64 -21.29
C VAL A 118 0.82 -21.35 -22.23
N VAL A 119 0.49 -21.35 -23.52
CA VAL A 119 1.37 -21.86 -24.57
C VAL A 119 1.94 -20.68 -25.33
N LEU A 120 3.27 -20.55 -25.33
CA LEU A 120 3.97 -19.49 -26.04
C LEU A 120 3.88 -19.72 -27.55
N GLY A 121 3.31 -18.75 -28.27
CA GLY A 121 3.25 -18.74 -29.74
C GLY A 121 4.50 -18.12 -30.36
N ASP A 122 4.95 -16.97 -29.84
CA ASP A 122 6.18 -16.30 -30.26
C ASP A 122 7.10 -16.02 -29.05
N PRO A 123 8.29 -16.66 -28.99
CA PRO A 123 9.23 -16.48 -27.90
C PRO A 123 9.91 -15.10 -27.80
N ASP A 124 9.97 -14.31 -28.87
CA ASP A 124 10.60 -13.00 -28.87
C ASP A 124 9.66 -11.90 -28.39
N THR A 125 8.38 -12.02 -28.75
CA THR A 125 7.34 -11.04 -28.39
C THR A 125 6.50 -11.46 -27.19
N PHE A 126 6.64 -12.70 -26.71
CA PHE A 126 5.81 -13.32 -25.68
C PHE A 126 4.31 -13.29 -26.01
N VAL A 127 3.98 -13.47 -27.29
CA VAL A 127 2.61 -13.79 -27.72
C VAL A 127 2.30 -15.21 -27.24
N PHE A 128 1.12 -15.41 -26.65
CA PHE A 128 0.71 -16.70 -26.11
C PHE A 128 -0.77 -16.96 -26.33
N ASP A 129 -1.12 -18.23 -26.39
CA ASP A 129 -2.49 -18.70 -26.45
C ASP A 129 -3.06 -18.90 -25.05
N PHE A 130 -4.32 -18.52 -24.89
CA PHE A 130 -5.04 -18.68 -23.65
C PHE A 130 -5.35 -20.14 -23.37
N SER A 131 -5.03 -20.60 -22.16
CA SER A 131 -5.46 -21.90 -21.67
C SER A 131 -6.57 -21.75 -20.63
N LEU A 132 -7.26 -22.85 -20.32
CA LEU A 132 -8.21 -22.88 -19.21
C LEU A 132 -7.54 -22.46 -17.88
N ASN A 133 -6.30 -22.91 -17.64
CA ASN A 133 -5.54 -22.60 -16.42
C ASN A 133 -5.25 -21.09 -16.29
N TYR A 134 -5.06 -20.42 -17.43
CA TYR A 134 -4.91 -18.97 -17.47
C TYR A 134 -6.19 -18.26 -17.01
N HIS A 135 -7.36 -18.65 -17.53
CA HIS A 135 -8.63 -18.07 -17.09
C HIS A 135 -8.89 -18.34 -15.60
N LEU A 136 -8.53 -19.54 -15.12
CA LEU A 136 -8.67 -19.91 -13.72
C LEU A 136 -7.81 -19.05 -12.79
N ILE A 137 -6.55 -18.76 -13.12
CA ILE A 137 -5.71 -17.92 -12.25
C ILE A 137 -6.13 -16.46 -12.25
N ILE A 138 -6.60 -15.94 -13.39
CA ILE A 138 -7.13 -14.58 -13.48
C ILE A 138 -8.42 -14.50 -12.65
N THR A 139 -9.31 -15.47 -12.77
CA THR A 139 -10.55 -15.54 -11.98
C THR A 139 -10.26 -15.67 -10.49
N PHE A 140 -9.31 -16.52 -10.09
CA PHE A 140 -8.88 -16.66 -8.70
C PHE A 140 -8.33 -15.34 -8.13
N SER A 141 -7.47 -14.67 -8.88
CA SER A 141 -6.87 -13.39 -8.47
C SER A 141 -7.94 -12.29 -8.38
N ALA A 142 -8.83 -12.23 -9.37
CA ALA A 142 -9.97 -11.31 -9.39
C ALA A 142 -10.89 -11.52 -8.18
N PHE A 143 -11.21 -12.77 -7.87
CA PHE A 143 -12.04 -13.13 -6.72
C PHE A 143 -11.49 -12.56 -5.41
N TRP A 144 -10.18 -12.75 -5.13
CA TRP A 144 -9.57 -12.22 -3.90
C TRP A 144 -9.52 -10.70 -3.87
N VAL A 145 -9.23 -10.04 -5.00
CA VAL A 145 -9.19 -8.57 -5.08
C VAL A 145 -10.58 -7.97 -4.88
N VAL A 146 -11.61 -8.52 -5.54
CA VAL A 146 -13.00 -8.07 -5.39
C VAL A 146 -13.49 -8.27 -3.96
N LEU A 147 -13.22 -9.43 -3.35
CA LEU A 147 -13.58 -9.71 -1.97
C LEU A 147 -12.87 -8.77 -0.98
N SER A 148 -11.62 -8.41 -1.28
CA SER A 148 -10.87 -7.39 -0.53
C SER A 148 -11.54 -6.02 -0.64
N ALA A 149 -11.85 -5.57 -1.86
CA ALA A 149 -12.50 -4.29 -2.09
C ALA A 149 -13.85 -4.20 -1.38
N TRP A 150 -14.67 -5.25 -1.46
CA TRP A 150 -15.94 -5.36 -0.73
C TRP A 150 -15.75 -5.24 0.79
N THR A 151 -14.77 -5.97 1.33
CA THR A 151 -14.43 -5.95 2.76
C THR A 151 -14.05 -4.54 3.23
N ILE A 152 -13.16 -3.87 2.49
CA ILE A 152 -12.70 -2.51 2.82
C ILE A 152 -13.84 -1.50 2.67
N LEU A 153 -14.65 -1.59 1.62
CA LEU A 153 -15.75 -0.67 1.35
C LEU A 153 -16.78 -0.72 2.49
N LYS A 154 -17.24 -1.92 2.87
CA LYS A 154 -18.17 -2.12 3.99
C LYS A 154 -17.63 -1.50 5.28
N ARG A 155 -16.33 -1.70 5.56
CA ARG A 155 -15.71 -1.16 6.78
C ARG A 155 -15.55 0.35 6.75
N MET A 156 -15.23 0.91 5.59
CA MET A 156 -15.07 2.36 5.39
C MET A 156 -16.37 3.14 5.65
N LEU A 157 -17.53 2.54 5.38
CA LEU A 157 -18.84 3.14 5.67
C LEU A 157 -19.09 3.32 7.17
N VAL A 158 -18.49 2.48 8.01
CA VAL A 158 -18.71 2.48 9.47
C VAL A 158 -17.59 3.20 10.23
N LYS A 159 -16.34 3.08 9.75
CA LYS A 159 -15.17 3.66 10.41
C LYS A 159 -15.12 5.18 10.24
N ARG A 160 -14.46 5.84 11.21
CA ARG A 160 -14.32 7.31 11.29
C ARG A 160 -12.86 7.74 11.45
N GLY A 161 -12.57 8.98 11.12
CA GLY A 161 -11.25 9.61 11.21
C GLY A 161 -10.16 8.86 10.45
N ASN A 162 -8.98 8.68 11.08
CA ASN A 162 -7.80 8.08 10.44
C ASN A 162 -8.08 6.70 9.82
N ASP A 163 -8.85 5.85 10.50
CA ASP A 163 -9.18 4.51 9.99
C ASP A 163 -9.90 4.60 8.64
N LYS A 164 -10.86 5.54 8.50
CA LYS A 164 -11.60 5.76 7.25
C LYS A 164 -10.66 6.18 6.11
N VAL A 165 -9.74 7.09 6.41
CA VAL A 165 -8.76 7.61 5.42
C VAL A 165 -7.77 6.52 5.00
N ARG A 166 -7.30 5.68 5.93
CA ARG A 166 -6.42 4.54 5.62
C ARG A 166 -7.13 3.54 4.70
N LEU A 167 -8.37 3.19 5.01
CA LEU A 167 -9.18 2.29 4.18
C LEU A 167 -9.44 2.88 2.79
N PHE A 168 -9.67 4.20 2.72
CA PHE A 168 -9.78 4.90 1.44
C PHE A 168 -8.51 4.78 0.59
N PHE A 169 -7.32 4.97 1.17
CA PHE A 169 -6.06 4.80 0.44
C PHE A 169 -5.84 3.36 -0.04
N ILE A 170 -6.25 2.36 0.74
CA ILE A 170 -6.24 0.95 0.28
C ILE A 170 -7.12 0.78 -0.95
N LEU A 171 -8.36 1.27 -0.89
CA LEU A 171 -9.32 1.18 -1.99
C LEU A 171 -8.83 1.94 -3.23
N LEU A 172 -8.33 3.16 -3.05
CA LEU A 172 -7.77 3.99 -4.12
C LEU A 172 -6.62 3.28 -4.83
N GLY A 173 -5.69 2.71 -4.07
CA GLY A 173 -4.60 1.91 -4.63
C GLY A 173 -5.10 0.73 -5.45
N SER A 174 -6.13 0.00 -4.96
CA SER A 174 -6.78 -1.06 -5.73
C SER A 174 -7.49 -0.59 -6.99
N MET A 175 -8.15 0.57 -6.95
CA MET A 175 -8.88 1.13 -8.09
C MET A 175 -7.96 1.48 -9.26
N PHE A 176 -6.68 1.80 -8.99
CA PHE A 176 -5.69 1.95 -10.06
C PHE A 176 -5.00 0.64 -10.39
N ALA A 177 -4.51 -0.09 -9.38
CA ALA A 177 -3.71 -1.29 -9.60
C ALA A 177 -4.47 -2.38 -10.36
N TYR A 178 -5.69 -2.69 -9.94
CA TYR A 178 -6.42 -3.83 -10.49
C TYR A 178 -6.91 -3.60 -11.93
N PRO A 179 -7.63 -2.51 -12.27
CA PRO A 179 -8.11 -2.30 -13.65
C PRO A 179 -6.96 -2.16 -14.66
N ILE A 180 -5.91 -1.42 -14.32
CA ILE A 180 -4.74 -1.26 -15.21
C ILE A 180 -4.08 -2.62 -15.45
N THR A 181 -3.88 -3.41 -14.40
CA THR A 181 -3.31 -4.75 -14.52
C THR A 181 -4.18 -5.66 -15.39
N LEU A 182 -5.49 -5.68 -15.15
CA LEU A 182 -6.44 -6.51 -15.89
C LEU A 182 -6.50 -6.13 -17.38
N VAL A 183 -6.42 -4.84 -17.70
CA VAL A 183 -6.35 -4.35 -19.08
C VAL A 183 -5.11 -4.91 -19.79
N PHE A 184 -3.92 -4.77 -19.20
CA PHE A 184 -2.66 -5.14 -19.87
C PHE A 184 -2.36 -6.64 -19.89
N ILE A 185 -2.93 -7.40 -18.97
CA ILE A 185 -2.66 -8.83 -18.83
C ILE A 185 -3.78 -9.65 -19.44
N TYR A 186 -5.03 -9.22 -19.33
CA TYR A 186 -6.17 -10.00 -19.80
C TYR A 186 -6.77 -9.41 -21.07
N PHE A 187 -7.38 -8.23 -20.99
CA PHE A 187 -8.20 -7.70 -22.08
C PHE A 187 -7.40 -7.35 -23.34
N LEU A 188 -6.22 -6.73 -23.21
CA LEU A 188 -5.40 -6.39 -24.38
C LEU A 188 -4.82 -7.62 -25.08
N PRO A 189 -4.28 -8.64 -24.37
CA PRO A 189 -3.90 -9.89 -25.01
C PRO A 189 -5.05 -10.58 -25.75
N PHE A 190 -6.30 -10.46 -25.26
CA PHE A 190 -7.48 -10.96 -25.97
C PHE A 190 -7.72 -10.28 -27.33
N LEU A 191 -7.22 -9.05 -27.48
CA LEU A 191 -7.23 -8.28 -28.72
C LEU A 191 -5.93 -8.42 -29.52
N GLY A 192 -5.03 -9.35 -29.13
CA GLY A 192 -3.73 -9.55 -29.77
C GLY A 192 -2.65 -8.52 -29.38
N ILE A 193 -2.89 -7.69 -28.37
CA ILE A 193 -1.96 -6.63 -27.94
C ILE A 193 -1.22 -7.06 -26.66
N TYR A 194 0.03 -7.51 -26.80
CA TYR A 194 0.82 -8.04 -25.70
C TYR A 194 1.75 -6.96 -25.10
N LYS A 195 1.20 -6.14 -24.20
CA LYS A 195 1.94 -5.09 -23.47
C LYS A 195 1.88 -5.29 -21.95
N ALA A 196 2.06 -6.53 -21.52
CA ALA A 196 1.92 -6.91 -20.12
C ALA A 196 2.82 -6.06 -19.20
N TYR A 197 3.99 -5.61 -19.64
CA TYR A 197 4.93 -4.81 -18.84
C TYR A 197 4.32 -3.49 -18.30
N LEU A 198 3.28 -2.96 -18.95
CA LEU A 198 2.58 -1.74 -18.52
C LEU A 198 1.65 -1.96 -17.31
N SER A 199 1.34 -3.21 -16.94
CA SER A 199 0.61 -3.52 -15.70
C SER A 199 1.31 -2.95 -14.45
N SER A 200 2.64 -2.90 -14.51
CA SER A 200 3.51 -2.37 -13.47
C SER A 200 3.22 -0.91 -13.07
N LEU A 201 2.66 -0.10 -13.97
CA LEU A 201 2.29 1.29 -13.70
C LEU A 201 1.17 1.38 -12.65
N GLY A 202 0.11 0.59 -12.84
CA GLY A 202 -1.00 0.53 -11.89
C GLY A 202 -0.55 0.01 -10.53
N LEU A 203 0.27 -1.04 -10.52
CA LEU A 203 0.82 -1.64 -9.30
C LEU A 203 1.73 -0.67 -8.54
N SER A 204 2.52 0.15 -9.25
CA SER A 204 3.36 1.19 -8.65
C SER A 204 2.53 2.24 -7.92
N ILE A 205 1.44 2.72 -8.54
CA ILE A 205 0.49 3.65 -7.90
C ILE A 205 -0.13 2.98 -6.67
N GLY A 206 -0.57 1.72 -6.81
CA GLY A 206 -1.12 0.92 -5.72
C GLY A 206 -0.17 0.83 -4.53
N SER A 207 1.10 0.50 -4.78
CA SER A 207 2.15 0.35 -3.75
C SER A 207 2.32 1.60 -2.90
N ILE A 208 2.35 2.78 -3.54
CA ILE A 208 2.47 4.06 -2.86
C ILE A 208 1.25 4.30 -1.96
N CYS A 209 0.03 4.12 -2.50
CA CYS A 209 -1.20 4.31 -1.73
C CYS A 209 -1.28 3.35 -0.54
N TRP A 210 -0.93 2.08 -0.74
CA TRP A 210 -0.95 1.06 0.31
C TRP A 210 0.10 1.33 1.39
N ALA A 211 1.31 1.78 1.02
CA ALA A 211 2.33 2.17 1.97
C ALA A 211 1.85 3.34 2.86
N VAL A 212 1.24 4.36 2.26
CA VAL A 212 0.64 5.48 3.01
C VAL A 212 -0.44 5.01 3.98
N ALA A 213 -1.34 4.14 3.53
CA ALA A 213 -2.43 3.60 4.35
C ALA A 213 -1.93 2.81 5.58
N ILE A 214 -0.83 2.08 5.43
CA ILE A 214 -0.29 1.24 6.50
C ILE A 214 0.47 2.07 7.52
N LEU A 215 1.18 3.11 7.07
CA LEU A 215 2.02 3.94 7.95
C LEU A 215 1.26 5.02 8.74
N HIS A 216 0.17 5.56 8.22
CA HIS A 216 -0.54 6.69 8.85
C HIS A 216 -1.54 6.25 9.93
N TYR A 217 -1.04 5.81 11.09
CA TYR A 217 -1.89 5.43 12.23
C TYR A 217 -2.54 6.65 12.92
N ASP A 218 -1.80 7.76 13.08
CA ASP A 218 -2.37 9.01 13.57
C ASP A 218 -1.76 10.29 12.98
N ALA A 219 -2.42 10.85 11.96
CA ALA A 219 -1.93 12.01 11.23
C ALA A 219 -1.76 13.27 12.09
N PHE A 220 -2.60 13.45 13.12
CA PHE A 220 -2.46 14.57 14.05
C PHE A 220 -1.24 14.41 14.97
N LYS A 221 -0.97 13.20 15.46
CA LYS A 221 0.27 12.92 16.23
C LYS A 221 1.51 13.07 15.37
N ILE A 222 1.44 12.66 14.09
CA ILE A 222 2.54 12.84 13.14
C ILE A 222 2.81 14.34 12.92
N LYS A 223 1.76 15.15 12.74
CA LYS A 223 1.87 16.61 12.63
C LYS A 223 2.48 17.23 13.88
N ALA A 224 1.96 16.91 15.06
CA ALA A 224 2.50 17.40 16.34
C ALA A 224 3.97 17.01 16.53
N GLY A 225 4.34 15.76 16.23
CA GLY A 225 5.72 15.28 16.30
C GLY A 225 6.66 16.01 15.35
N LEU A 226 6.24 16.31 14.11
CA LEU A 226 7.01 17.12 13.17
C LEU A 226 7.29 18.52 13.71
N ILE A 227 6.28 19.17 14.29
CA ILE A 227 6.45 20.52 14.86
C ILE A 227 7.32 20.46 16.12
N GLN A 228 7.23 19.38 16.91
CA GLN A 228 8.10 19.14 18.06
C GLN A 228 9.54 18.78 17.69
N GLY A 229 9.87 18.58 16.40
CA GLY A 229 11.21 18.17 15.96
C GLY A 229 11.51 16.69 16.21
N GLN A 230 10.48 15.88 16.48
CA GLN A 230 10.64 14.44 16.62
C GLN A 230 11.00 13.80 15.27
N ARG A 231 11.79 12.71 15.31
CA ARG A 231 12.10 11.94 14.11
C ARG A 231 10.85 11.22 13.61
N VAL A 232 10.23 11.80 12.58
CA VAL A 232 9.11 11.21 11.84
C VAL A 232 9.64 10.58 10.55
N SER A 233 9.08 9.43 10.18
CA SER A 233 9.49 8.73 8.95
C SER A 233 9.24 9.61 7.70
N PHE A 234 10.13 9.52 6.71
CA PHE A 234 10.08 10.36 5.51
C PHE A 234 8.73 10.27 4.77
N ILE A 235 8.21 9.05 4.55
CA ILE A 235 6.90 8.84 3.92
C ILE A 235 5.77 9.47 4.76
N ASN A 236 5.84 9.36 6.09
CA ASN A 236 4.84 10.00 6.96
C ASN A 236 4.86 11.51 6.82
N ARG A 237 6.05 12.12 6.75
CA ARG A 237 6.19 13.55 6.53
C ARG A 237 5.59 13.98 5.19
N LEU A 238 5.88 13.26 4.10
CA LEU A 238 5.41 13.60 2.77
C LEU A 238 3.88 13.45 2.63
N ALA A 239 3.32 12.37 3.18
CA ALA A 239 1.90 12.07 3.05
C ALA A 239 1.00 12.69 4.14
N SER A 240 1.56 13.35 5.18
CA SER A 240 0.77 13.98 6.25
C SER A 240 -0.22 15.02 5.74
N LYS A 241 0.22 15.94 4.87
CA LYS A 241 -0.63 17.00 4.32
C LYS A 241 -1.79 16.45 3.47
N PRO A 242 -1.55 15.59 2.45
CA PRO A 242 -2.67 15.02 1.69
C PRO A 242 -3.58 14.15 2.57
N PHE A 243 -3.03 13.42 3.56
CA PHE A 243 -3.83 12.63 4.49
C PHE A 243 -4.79 13.49 5.32
N LEU A 244 -4.31 14.60 5.92
CA LEU A 244 -5.15 15.52 6.69
C LEU A 244 -6.20 16.21 5.81
N THR A 245 -5.82 16.61 4.59
CA THR A 245 -6.75 17.18 3.61
C THR A 245 -7.88 16.21 3.30
N LEU A 246 -7.54 14.94 3.08
CA LEU A 246 -8.49 13.88 2.82
C LEU A 246 -9.36 13.58 4.05
N MET A 247 -8.79 13.63 5.26
CA MET A 247 -9.55 13.50 6.51
C MET A 247 -10.62 14.58 6.64
N GLY A 248 -10.28 15.84 6.35
CA GLY A 248 -11.24 16.95 6.34
C GLY A 248 -12.39 16.75 5.36
N LYS A 249 -12.15 16.08 4.22
CA LYS A 249 -13.19 15.77 3.23
C LYS A 249 -14.03 14.53 3.59
N LEU A 250 -13.39 13.46 4.05
CA LEU A 250 -14.06 12.17 4.30
C LEU A 250 -14.77 12.10 5.65
N ASP A 251 -14.31 12.86 6.64
CA ASP A 251 -14.89 12.93 7.99
C ASP A 251 -14.63 14.32 8.63
N PRO A 252 -15.35 15.36 8.16
CA PRO A 252 -15.13 16.74 8.61
C PRO A 252 -15.36 16.90 10.11
N MET A 253 -16.36 16.21 10.67
CA MET A 253 -16.66 16.28 12.11
C MET A 253 -15.50 15.75 12.94
N ARG A 254 -14.94 14.58 12.59
CA ARG A 254 -13.81 14.02 13.35
C ARG A 254 -12.53 14.82 13.13
N PHE A 255 -12.36 15.43 11.96
CA PHE A 255 -11.27 16.36 11.68
C PHE A 255 -11.34 17.59 12.60
N ILE A 256 -12.51 18.25 12.69
CA ILE A 256 -12.73 19.41 13.56
C ILE A 256 -12.50 19.03 15.02
N GLN A 257 -13.06 17.91 15.50
CA GLN A 257 -12.85 17.44 16.88
C GLN A 257 -11.37 17.24 17.21
N LYS A 258 -10.62 16.54 16.34
CA LYS A 258 -9.18 16.29 16.57
C LYS A 258 -8.36 17.58 16.48
N SER A 259 -8.65 18.43 15.52
CA SER A 259 -7.97 19.73 15.38
C SER A 259 -8.25 20.64 16.58
N SER A 260 -9.49 20.68 17.07
CA SER A 260 -9.87 21.44 18.26
C SER A 260 -9.13 20.92 19.48
N LYS A 261 -9.11 19.60 19.70
CA LYS A 261 -8.39 19.00 20.82
C LYS A 261 -6.88 19.26 20.80
N GLU A 262 -6.27 19.25 19.61
CA GLU A 262 -4.85 19.59 19.45
C GLU A 262 -4.59 21.07 19.80
N LYS A 263 -5.48 21.98 19.37
CA LYS A 263 -5.41 23.40 19.73
C LYS A 263 -5.65 23.64 21.22
N GLU A 264 -6.59 22.93 21.82
CA GLU A 264 -6.88 22.99 23.25
C GLU A 264 -5.67 22.55 24.09
N GLU A 265 -5.05 21.42 23.73
CA GLU A 265 -3.84 20.93 24.40
C GLU A 265 -2.66 21.90 24.24
N LEU A 266 -2.47 22.47 23.04
CA LEU A 266 -1.47 23.52 22.81
C LEU A 266 -1.75 24.75 23.69
N THR A 267 -2.99 25.20 23.75
CA THR A 267 -3.41 26.36 24.56
C THR A 267 -3.17 26.08 26.04
N LYS A 268 -3.51 24.88 26.52
CA LYS A 268 -3.23 24.44 27.89
C LYS A 268 -1.73 24.49 28.21
N GLN A 269 -0.87 24.02 27.30
CA GLN A 269 0.59 24.09 27.49
C GLN A 269 1.12 25.52 27.52
N ILE A 270 0.56 26.42 26.69
CA ILE A 270 0.89 27.85 26.72
C ILE A 270 0.51 28.46 28.07
N LEU A 271 -0.72 28.20 28.55
CA LEU A 271 -1.21 28.73 29.82
C LEU A 271 -0.40 28.23 31.01
N ILE A 272 -0.09 26.94 31.07
CA ILE A 272 0.78 26.37 32.12
C ILE A 272 2.16 27.02 32.09
N GLN A 273 2.74 27.20 30.90
CA GLN A 273 4.05 27.82 30.77
C GLN A 273 4.04 29.30 31.16
N ASP A 274 3.00 30.05 30.80
CA ASP A 274 2.83 31.44 31.22
C ASP A 274 2.70 31.55 32.75
N PHE A 275 1.87 30.69 33.35
CA PHE A 275 1.70 30.62 34.81
C PHE A 275 3.05 30.36 35.52
N TYR A 276 3.82 29.38 35.04
CA TYR A 276 5.16 29.12 35.58
C TYR A 276 6.12 30.31 35.44
N LEU A 277 6.08 31.02 34.31
CA LEU A 277 6.90 32.22 34.09
C LEU A 277 6.45 33.41 34.94
N ALA A 278 5.18 33.47 35.31
CA ALA A 278 4.63 34.50 36.19
C ALA A 278 4.96 34.22 37.67
N GLU A 279 4.91 32.98 38.13
CA GLU A 279 5.18 32.63 39.55
C GLU A 279 6.67 32.45 39.89
N ASN A 280 7.45 31.79 39.03
CA ASN A 280 8.76 31.25 39.45
C ASN A 280 9.98 32.07 39.00
N THR A 281 9.80 33.15 38.26
CA THR A 281 10.92 33.89 37.64
C THR A 281 11.00 35.38 38.02
N GLY A 282 10.24 35.84 39.02
CA GLY A 282 10.18 37.25 39.42
C GLY A 282 9.36 38.12 38.46
N GLU A 283 9.51 39.46 38.52
CA GLU A 283 8.79 40.45 37.68
C GLU A 283 9.22 40.40 36.20
N ILE A 284 9.07 39.25 35.53
CA ILE A 284 9.17 39.22 34.06
C ILE A 284 7.92 39.90 33.50
N SER A 285 8.10 40.96 32.73
CA SER A 285 7.00 41.68 32.08
C SER A 285 6.19 40.77 31.14
N VAL A 286 4.93 41.12 30.92
CA VAL A 286 4.04 40.39 30.00
C VAL A 286 4.65 40.27 28.60
N ASP A 287 5.31 41.33 28.12
CA ASP A 287 5.95 41.35 26.80
C ASP A 287 7.09 40.34 26.68
N GLU A 288 7.89 40.19 27.73
CA GLU A 288 9.04 39.29 27.70
C GLU A 288 8.57 37.83 27.85
N ARG A 289 7.52 37.56 28.65
CA ARG A 289 6.84 36.25 28.66
C ARG A 289 6.23 35.92 27.30
N ALA A 290 5.56 36.87 26.65
CA ALA A 290 4.99 36.70 25.32
C ALA A 290 6.05 36.39 24.27
N LYS A 291 7.24 37.03 24.32
CA LYS A 291 8.39 36.67 23.46
C LYS A 291 8.87 35.24 23.71
N ILE A 292 9.00 34.81 24.97
CA ILE A 292 9.43 33.45 25.31
C ILE A 292 8.43 32.42 24.77
N LEU A 293 7.13 32.65 25.01
CA LEU A 293 6.05 31.80 24.50
C LEU A 293 6.02 31.80 22.97
N SER A 294 6.17 32.95 22.31
CA SER A 294 6.22 33.06 20.85
C SER A 294 7.43 32.33 20.26
N ARG A 295 8.62 32.43 20.87
CA ARG A 295 9.80 31.66 20.43
C ARG A 295 9.58 30.15 20.59
N ARG A 296 8.93 29.72 21.67
CA ARG A 296 8.73 28.29 21.97
C ARG A 296 7.58 27.66 21.17
N PHE A 297 6.47 28.37 21.03
CA PHE A 297 5.23 27.87 20.45
C PHE A 297 4.89 28.46 19.07
N GLY A 298 5.61 29.49 18.60
CA GLY A 298 5.38 30.17 17.32
C GLY A 298 5.29 29.23 16.11
N LYS A 299 6.04 28.13 16.15
CA LYS A 299 6.04 27.08 15.11
C LYS A 299 4.74 26.28 15.01
N TYR A 300 3.88 26.27 16.03
CA TYR A 300 2.59 25.56 16.02
C TYR A 300 1.44 26.40 15.46
N PHE A 301 1.66 27.71 15.25
CA PHE A 301 0.68 28.62 14.67
C PHE A 301 0.80 28.76 13.15
N LYS A 302 1.75 28.06 12.51
CA LYS A 302 1.95 27.98 11.06
C LYS A 302 1.35 26.69 10.50
#